data_AF-A0A7S1DK12-F1
#
_entry.id   AF-A0A7S1DK12-F1
#
_cell.length_a   1.000
_cell.length_b   1.000
_cell.length_c   1.000
_cell.angle_alpha   90.00
_cell.angle_beta   90.00
_cell.angle_gamma   90.00
#
_symmetry.space_group_name_H-M   'P 1'
#
loop_
_entity.id
_entity.type
_entity.pdbx_description
1 polymer ?
#
loop_
_entity_poly.entity_id
_entity_poly.type
_entity_poly.pdbx_seq_one_letter_code
_entity_poly.pdbx_strand_id
1 'polypeptide(L)'
;GVGTLELASGDVYVGEFRKGRRHGKGTHYCNIRHPVLQVEEASPLERLHLRVKYGGMLGGAHRLWQNPRAFMDRYRGGFEKDERHGVGVLTESAANGSRDYRVEYESGRLVSKMDVNEMLHKARPHDLAYVHPYMFTQCGTPFETNEIRTLGGKMPFKFSIEPALLEGLHMDPTNGTIQGVCEKEGAVDAVVTVSNEFGSVSVTIQIKVKEKAYESGFHIKVYEDGSEYRGEWLS
;
A
#
# COMPACT_ATOMS: atom_id res chain seq x y z
N GLY A 1 13.63 -23.86 -15.83
CA GLY A 1 14.32 -24.26 -14.59
C GLY A 1 14.89 -23.04 -13.92
N VAL A 2 15.13 -23.05 -12.61
CA VAL A 2 15.76 -21.93 -11.89
C VAL A 2 17.26 -22.22 -11.74
N GLY A 3 18.10 -21.18 -11.79
CA GLY A 3 19.54 -21.34 -11.61
C GLY A 3 20.26 -20.04 -11.32
N THR A 4 21.58 -20.14 -11.24
CA THR A 4 22.49 -19.01 -11.14
C THR A 4 23.42 -19.01 -12.36
N LEU A 5 23.54 -17.83 -12.96
CA LEU A 5 24.46 -17.55 -14.04
C LEU A 5 25.43 -16.46 -13.58
N GLU A 6 26.72 -16.79 -13.58
CA GLU A 6 27.82 -15.83 -13.41
C GLU A 6 28.43 -15.55 -14.79
N LEU A 7 28.58 -14.27 -15.13
CA LEU A 7 29.18 -13.81 -16.39
C LEU A 7 30.64 -13.40 -16.18
N ALA A 8 31.42 -13.42 -17.25
CA ALA A 8 32.83 -12.99 -17.22
C ALA A 8 33.01 -11.51 -16.81
N SER A 9 31.99 -10.67 -17.05
CA SER A 9 31.94 -9.28 -16.56
C SER A 9 31.87 -9.16 -15.03
N GLY A 10 31.65 -10.27 -14.32
CA GLY A 10 31.32 -10.29 -12.90
C GLY A 10 29.85 -10.01 -12.62
N ASP A 11 29.01 -9.84 -13.66
CA ASP A 11 27.57 -9.77 -13.49
C ASP A 11 27.01 -11.12 -13.07
N VAL A 12 25.97 -11.08 -12.22
CA VAL A 12 25.35 -12.30 -11.71
C VAL A 12 23.85 -12.23 -11.94
N TYR A 13 23.30 -13.28 -12.54
CA TYR A 13 21.87 -13.50 -12.66
C TYR A 13 21.43 -14.69 -11.82
N VAL A 14 20.35 -14.51 -11.06
CA VAL A 14 19.68 -15.59 -10.32
C VAL A 14 18.20 -15.56 -10.68
N GLY A 15 17.69 -16.63 -11.28
CA GLY A 15 16.30 -16.65 -11.71
C GLY A 15 15.95 -17.80 -12.63
N GLU A 16 14.84 -17.63 -13.32
CA GLU A 16 14.28 -18.60 -14.24
C GLU A 16 15.03 -18.64 -15.58
N PHE A 17 15.10 -19.84 -16.15
CA PHE A 17 15.70 -20.14 -17.43
C PHE A 17 14.74 -20.94 -18.30
N ARG A 18 14.74 -20.61 -19.60
CA ARG A 18 14.04 -21.36 -20.64
C ARG A 18 15.00 -21.60 -21.81
N LYS A 19 15.21 -22.87 -22.17
CA LYS A 19 16.17 -23.28 -23.22
C LYS A 19 17.58 -22.70 -23.00
N GLY A 20 18.08 -22.79 -21.76
CA GLY A 20 19.41 -22.29 -21.38
C GLY A 20 19.55 -20.77 -21.25
N ARG A 21 18.50 -20.00 -21.57
CA ARG A 21 18.50 -18.54 -21.55
C ARG A 21 17.70 -18.00 -20.39
N ARG A 22 18.08 -16.84 -19.83
CA ARG A 22 17.32 -16.13 -18.80
C ARG A 22 15.93 -15.81 -19.35
N HIS A 23 14.91 -16.17 -18.60
CA HIS A 23 13.51 -15.99 -19.02
C HIS A 23 12.60 -16.04 -17.81
N GLY A 24 11.49 -15.30 -17.82
CA GLY A 24 10.59 -15.24 -16.68
C GLY A 24 11.15 -14.33 -15.58
N LYS A 25 11.01 -14.68 -14.30
CA LYS A 25 11.42 -13.80 -13.20
C LYS A 25 12.86 -14.03 -12.77
N GLY A 26 13.58 -12.95 -12.43
CA GLY A 26 14.93 -13.06 -11.87
C GLY A 26 15.49 -11.77 -11.27
N THR A 27 16.69 -11.91 -10.71
CA THR A 27 17.51 -10.82 -10.16
C THR A 27 18.83 -10.76 -10.90
N HIS A 28 19.20 -9.59 -11.41
CA HIS A 28 20.46 -9.32 -12.09
C HIS A 28 21.27 -8.29 -11.30
N TYR A 29 22.44 -8.69 -10.82
CA TYR A 29 23.43 -7.84 -10.17
C TYR A 29 24.47 -7.41 -11.21
N CYS A 30 24.56 -6.12 -11.46
CA CYS A 30 25.51 -5.51 -12.39
C CYS A 30 26.74 -5.01 -11.65
N ASN A 31 27.92 -5.41 -12.13
CA ASN A 31 29.18 -4.97 -11.56
C ASN A 31 29.55 -3.57 -12.04
N ILE A 32 29.42 -2.55 -11.18
CA ILE A 32 29.69 -1.14 -11.55
C ILE A 32 31.20 -0.88 -11.77
N ARG A 33 32.09 -1.75 -11.27
CA ARG A 33 33.55 -1.60 -11.45
C ARG A 33 34.07 -2.07 -12.81
N HIS A 34 33.23 -2.69 -13.63
CA HIS A 34 33.53 -2.94 -15.04
C HIS A 34 32.70 -1.98 -15.89
N PRO A 35 33.25 -0.82 -16.31
CA PRO A 35 32.60 -0.02 -17.34
C PRO A 35 32.61 -0.84 -18.63
N VAL A 36 31.48 -1.44 -18.97
CA VAL A 36 31.23 -1.91 -20.34
C VAL A 36 30.94 -0.67 -21.18
N LEU A 37 31.98 0.13 -21.42
CA LEU A 37 32.05 1.19 -22.43
C LEU A 37 33.51 1.37 -22.85
N GLN A 38 34.06 0.34 -23.48
CA GLN A 38 35.07 0.42 -24.55
C GLN A 38 35.22 -1.00 -25.11
N VAL A 39 34.31 -1.35 -26.02
CA VAL A 39 34.37 -2.60 -26.77
C VAL A 39 35.20 -2.34 -28.02
N GLU A 40 36.51 -2.43 -27.90
CA GLU A 40 37.38 -2.79 -29.01
C GLU A 40 38.44 -3.76 -28.43
N GLU A 41 38.58 -4.94 -29.05
CA GLU A 41 39.61 -5.96 -28.78
C GLU A 41 39.39 -7.04 -27.69
N ALA A 42 38.17 -7.31 -27.21
CA ALA A 42 37.94 -8.56 -26.46
C ALA A 42 37.79 -9.76 -27.43
N SER A 43 38.70 -10.74 -27.30
CA SER A 43 38.77 -11.94 -28.14
C SER A 43 37.50 -12.81 -27.98
N PRO A 44 37.12 -13.63 -28.99
CA PRO A 44 35.94 -14.50 -28.89
C PRO A 44 35.96 -15.48 -27.70
N LEU A 45 37.15 -15.82 -27.19
CA LEU A 45 37.34 -16.76 -26.07
C LEU A 45 37.17 -16.11 -24.68
N GLU A 46 37.30 -14.80 -24.56
CA GLU A 46 37.02 -14.07 -23.30
C GLU A 46 35.51 -13.87 -23.06
N ARG A 47 34.68 -14.13 -24.07
CA ARG A 47 33.25 -13.78 -24.04
C ARG A 47 32.36 -14.69 -23.22
N LEU A 48 32.81 -15.83 -22.70
CA LEU A 48 31.84 -16.76 -22.11
C LEU A 48 32.42 -17.81 -21.15
N HIS A 49 32.93 -17.41 -19.99
CA HIS A 49 32.92 -18.32 -18.84
C HIS A 49 31.51 -18.35 -18.21
N LEU A 50 30.53 -18.98 -18.88
CA LEU A 50 29.23 -19.30 -18.27
C LEU A 50 29.46 -20.40 -17.23
N ARG A 51 29.56 -20.06 -15.94
CA ARG A 51 29.33 -21.05 -14.88
C ARG A 51 27.84 -21.11 -14.61
N VAL A 52 27.14 -21.96 -15.36
CA VAL A 52 25.73 -22.25 -15.08
C VAL A 52 25.67 -23.34 -14.01
N LYS A 53 25.37 -22.95 -12.77
CA LYS A 53 25.07 -23.92 -11.72
C LYS A 53 23.57 -24.24 -11.79
N TYR A 54 23.24 -25.42 -12.31
CA TYR A 54 21.91 -26.00 -12.20
C TYR A 54 21.91 -27.01 -11.07
N GLY A 55 20.95 -26.91 -10.15
CA GLY A 55 20.76 -27.94 -9.14
C GLY A 55 19.92 -27.46 -7.97
N GLY A 56 18.87 -28.22 -7.65
CA GLY A 56 18.17 -28.12 -6.37
C GLY A 56 19.15 -28.15 -5.20
N MET A 57 18.76 -27.45 -4.13
CA MET A 57 19.49 -27.30 -2.87
C MET A 57 20.35 -28.52 -2.51
N LEU A 58 21.67 -28.35 -2.50
CA LEU A 58 22.55 -29.03 -1.55
C LEU A 58 23.61 -28.04 -1.07
N GLY A 59 23.59 -27.82 0.25
CA GLY A 59 24.50 -26.92 0.96
C GLY A 59 25.96 -27.23 0.67
N GLY A 60 26.76 -26.18 0.49
CA GLY A 60 28.20 -26.34 0.32
C GLY A 60 28.95 -25.17 -0.32
N ALA A 61 28.26 -24.21 -0.95
CA ALA A 61 28.91 -23.03 -1.55
C ALA A 61 28.58 -21.72 -0.81
N HIS A 62 28.39 -21.79 0.51
CA HIS A 62 28.03 -20.64 1.36
C HIS A 62 29.24 -19.95 2.02
N ARG A 63 30.45 -20.19 1.50
CA ARG A 63 31.68 -19.54 1.97
C ARG A 63 32.57 -19.18 0.79
N LEU A 64 32.26 -18.05 0.16
CA LEU A 64 33.16 -17.18 -0.63
C LEU A 64 32.23 -16.16 -1.28
N TRP A 65 31.82 -15.14 -0.53
CA TRP A 65 31.33 -13.81 -0.98
C TRP A 65 30.76 -13.06 0.23
N GLN A 66 31.55 -13.01 1.32
CA GLN A 66 31.32 -11.99 2.35
C GLN A 66 31.92 -10.70 1.80
N ASN A 67 31.08 -9.75 1.42
CA ASN A 67 31.42 -8.33 1.18
C ASN A 67 32.00 -7.88 -0.19
N PRO A 68 31.22 -8.00 -1.27
CA PRO A 68 31.37 -7.07 -2.41
C PRO A 68 30.06 -6.41 -2.90
N ARG A 69 28.92 -6.63 -2.22
CA ARG A 69 27.59 -6.10 -2.62
C ARG A 69 27.40 -4.58 -2.44
N ALA A 70 28.39 -3.86 -1.92
CA ALA A 70 28.27 -2.41 -1.68
C ALA A 70 28.33 -1.57 -2.97
N PHE A 71 28.75 -2.14 -4.11
CA PHE A 71 28.99 -1.40 -5.36
C PHE A 71 28.38 -2.09 -6.59
N MET A 72 27.23 -2.76 -6.44
CA MET A 72 26.55 -3.40 -7.57
C MET A 72 25.13 -2.85 -7.71
N ASP A 73 24.78 -2.43 -8.92
CA ASP A 73 23.39 -2.14 -9.25
C ASP A 73 22.63 -3.47 -9.31
N ARG A 74 21.36 -3.45 -8.91
CA ARG A 74 20.55 -4.67 -8.84
C ARG A 74 19.19 -4.44 -9.46
N TYR A 75 18.89 -5.18 -10.52
CA TYR A 75 17.57 -5.25 -11.12
C TYR A 75 16.82 -6.49 -10.66
N ARG A 76 15.58 -6.34 -10.23
CA ARG A 76 14.62 -7.42 -9.96
C ARG A 76 13.41 -7.25 -10.88
N GLY A 77 13.15 -8.22 -11.75
CA GLY A 77 12.05 -8.10 -12.71
C GLY A 77 12.00 -9.22 -13.72
N GLY A 78 11.34 -8.95 -14.83
CA GLY A 78 11.14 -9.91 -15.92
C GLY A 78 12.35 -9.99 -16.86
N PHE A 79 12.49 -11.15 -17.47
CA PHE A 79 13.49 -11.44 -18.48
C PHE A 79 12.85 -12.18 -19.65
N GLU A 80 13.28 -11.86 -20.86
CA GLU A 80 12.92 -12.59 -22.06
C GLU A 80 14.14 -12.74 -22.96
N LYS A 81 14.47 -13.99 -23.37
CA LYS A 81 15.58 -14.30 -24.28
C LYS A 81 16.89 -13.63 -23.87
N ASP A 82 17.26 -13.76 -22.59
CA ASP A 82 18.43 -13.14 -21.97
C ASP A 82 18.36 -11.63 -21.72
N GLU A 83 17.28 -10.95 -22.09
CA GLU A 83 17.16 -9.50 -21.93
C GLU A 83 16.22 -9.15 -20.77
N ARG A 84 16.45 -8.01 -20.11
CA ARG A 84 15.46 -7.47 -19.15
C ARG A 84 14.18 -7.12 -19.93
N HIS A 85 13.03 -7.43 -19.37
CA HIS A 85 11.75 -7.22 -20.05
C HIS A 85 10.62 -6.99 -19.03
N GLY A 86 9.71 -6.08 -19.37
CA GLY A 86 8.59 -5.66 -18.52
C GLY A 86 9.03 -4.80 -17.33
N VAL A 87 8.11 -4.68 -16.39
CA VAL A 87 8.28 -3.85 -15.19
C VAL A 87 9.18 -4.56 -14.16
N GLY A 88 10.09 -3.81 -13.55
CA GLY A 88 10.93 -4.27 -12.44
C GLY A 88 11.35 -3.13 -11.51
N VAL A 89 12.21 -3.48 -10.55
CA VAL A 89 12.84 -2.54 -9.61
C VAL A 89 14.34 -2.57 -9.83
N LEU A 90 14.93 -1.41 -10.11
CA LEU A 90 16.37 -1.19 -10.22
C LEU A 90 16.87 -0.47 -8.98
N THR A 91 17.69 -1.13 -8.17
CA THR A 91 18.45 -0.51 -7.08
C THR A 91 19.78 -0.04 -7.64
N GLU A 92 20.04 1.26 -7.65
CA GLU A 92 21.34 1.84 -8.03
C GLU A 92 22.15 2.23 -6.80
N SER A 93 23.44 1.91 -6.80
CA SER A 93 24.37 2.41 -5.77
C SER A 93 24.60 3.92 -5.96
N ALA A 94 24.51 4.69 -4.88
CA ALA A 94 24.72 6.13 -4.84
C ALA A 94 25.68 6.54 -3.70
N ALA A 95 26.19 7.77 -3.74
CA ALA A 95 27.17 8.27 -2.77
C ALA A 95 26.69 8.18 -1.29
N ASN A 96 25.38 8.22 -1.05
CA ASN A 96 24.77 8.23 0.28
C ASN A 96 23.92 6.96 0.58
N GLY A 97 24.18 5.85 -0.11
CA GLY A 97 23.41 4.60 0.03
C GLY A 97 22.90 4.10 -1.33
N SER A 98 21.77 3.43 -1.38
CA SER A 98 21.16 2.97 -2.64
C SER A 98 19.85 3.69 -2.92
N ARG A 99 19.52 3.88 -4.20
CA ARG A 99 18.21 4.40 -4.64
C ARG A 99 17.46 3.31 -5.41
N ASP A 100 16.17 3.18 -5.14
CA ASP A 100 15.31 2.24 -5.85
C ASP A 100 14.50 2.98 -6.91
N TYR A 101 14.45 2.41 -8.11
CA TYR A 101 13.71 2.93 -9.26
C TYR A 101 12.72 1.88 -9.74
N ARG A 102 11.47 2.27 -9.99
CA ARG A 102 10.56 1.51 -10.83
C ARG A 102 11.02 1.70 -12.27
N VAL A 103 11.28 0.60 -12.95
CA VAL A 103 11.78 0.61 -14.33
C VAL A 103 10.92 -0.27 -15.21
N GLU A 104 10.84 0.08 -16.48
CA GLU A 104 10.21 -0.72 -17.51
C GLU A 104 11.21 -0.97 -18.62
N TYR A 105 11.35 -2.23 -19.04
CA TYR A 105 12.21 -2.64 -20.13
C TYR A 105 11.40 -3.26 -21.26
N GLU A 106 11.79 -2.98 -22.49
CA GLU A 106 11.29 -3.68 -23.67
C GLU A 106 12.49 -4.21 -24.45
N SER A 107 12.61 -5.54 -24.53
CA SER A 107 13.72 -6.24 -25.20
C SER A 107 15.09 -5.67 -24.82
N GLY A 108 15.36 -5.58 -23.52
CA GLY A 108 16.64 -5.11 -22.97
C GLY A 108 16.83 -3.60 -22.95
N ARG A 109 15.98 -2.83 -23.65
CA ARG A 109 16.02 -1.36 -23.66
C ARG A 109 15.21 -0.80 -22.51
N LEU A 110 15.78 0.15 -21.76
CA LEU A 110 15.07 0.90 -20.72
C LEU A 110 14.06 1.85 -21.37
N VAL A 111 12.78 1.65 -21.10
CA VAL A 111 11.66 2.44 -21.62
C VAL A 111 11.25 3.53 -20.63
N SER A 112 11.21 3.19 -19.34
CA SER A 112 10.84 4.11 -18.26
C SER A 112 11.68 3.87 -17.02
N LYS A 113 12.01 4.93 -16.29
CA LYS A 113 12.70 4.89 -14.99
C LYS A 113 12.17 5.99 -14.10
N MET A 114 11.61 5.61 -12.97
CA MET A 114 11.01 6.52 -11.99
C MET A 114 11.53 6.20 -10.60
N ASP A 115 12.01 7.21 -9.87
CA ASP A 115 12.50 7.03 -8.50
C ASP A 115 11.35 6.60 -7.59
N VAL A 116 11.50 5.48 -6.89
CA VAL A 116 10.45 4.92 -6.03
C VAL A 116 10.16 5.86 -4.86
N ASN A 117 11.18 6.55 -4.35
CA ASN A 117 10.96 7.56 -3.33
C ASN A 117 10.20 8.75 -3.93
N GLU A 118 10.51 9.22 -5.14
CA GLU A 118 9.70 10.28 -5.76
C GLU A 118 8.25 9.85 -6.01
N MET A 119 8.01 8.59 -6.42
CA MET A 119 6.65 8.03 -6.51
C MET A 119 5.94 8.06 -5.15
N LEU A 120 6.66 7.77 -4.07
CA LEU A 120 6.12 7.84 -2.71
C LEU A 120 5.88 9.30 -2.27
N HIS A 121 6.78 10.22 -2.62
CA HIS A 121 6.65 11.65 -2.28
C HIS A 121 5.58 12.38 -3.09
N LYS A 122 5.16 11.82 -4.23
CA LYS A 122 4.04 12.29 -5.08
C LYS A 122 2.82 11.36 -5.01
N ALA A 123 2.64 10.69 -3.88
CA ALA A 123 1.51 9.79 -3.68
C ALA A 123 0.25 10.57 -3.27
N ARG A 124 -0.86 10.32 -3.98
CA ARG A 124 -2.21 10.63 -3.48
C ARG A 124 -2.60 9.65 -2.36
N PRO A 125 -3.63 9.95 -1.53
CA PRO A 125 -4.22 8.94 -0.66
C PRO A 125 -4.69 7.74 -1.49
N HIS A 126 -4.36 6.52 -1.06
CA HIS A 126 -4.68 5.30 -1.81
C HIS A 126 -5.93 4.59 -1.29
N ASP A 127 -6.20 4.72 0.00
CA ASP A 127 -7.38 4.12 0.64
C ASP A 127 -7.91 5.04 1.74
N LEU A 128 -9.21 4.97 1.96
CA LEU A 128 -9.91 5.64 3.05
C LEU A 128 -11.02 4.71 3.53
N ALA A 129 -10.99 4.34 4.81
CA ALA A 129 -12.00 3.50 5.42
C ALA A 129 -12.37 4.01 6.81
N TYR A 130 -13.67 4.04 7.09
CA TYR A 130 -14.19 4.10 8.44
C TYR A 130 -14.29 2.68 8.97
N VAL A 131 -13.90 2.45 10.23
CA VAL A 131 -14.00 1.10 10.83
C VAL A 131 -15.43 0.57 10.79
N HIS A 132 -16.43 1.44 10.92
CA HIS A 132 -17.83 1.13 10.73
C HIS A 132 -18.44 2.09 9.71
N PRO A 133 -18.61 1.71 8.43
CA PRO A 133 -19.20 2.59 7.41
C PRO A 133 -20.72 2.74 7.59
N TYR A 134 -21.36 1.85 8.35
CA TYR A 134 -22.77 1.94 8.73
C TYR A 134 -22.86 2.31 10.21
N MET A 135 -23.20 3.56 10.50
CA MET A 135 -23.18 4.12 11.85
C MET A 135 -24.59 4.42 12.32
N PHE A 136 -24.87 4.08 13.58
CA PHE A 136 -26.19 4.24 14.19
C PHE A 136 -26.06 4.95 15.53
N THR A 137 -26.95 5.90 15.79
CA THR A 137 -27.05 6.58 17.09
C THR A 137 -28.51 6.95 17.41
N GLN A 138 -28.77 7.44 18.62
CA GLN A 138 -30.08 7.91 19.07
C GLN A 138 -30.11 9.45 19.18
N CYS A 139 -31.29 10.05 19.04
CA CYS A 139 -31.48 11.48 19.26
C CYS A 139 -30.94 11.91 20.64
N GLY A 140 -30.23 13.03 20.68
CA GLY A 140 -29.68 13.63 21.90
C GLY A 140 -28.46 12.91 22.49
N THR A 141 -27.91 11.91 21.80
CA THR A 141 -26.69 11.21 22.24
C THR A 141 -25.45 11.73 21.50
N PRO A 142 -24.31 11.97 22.20
CA PRO A 142 -23.05 12.30 21.55
C PRO A 142 -22.64 11.24 20.54
N PHE A 143 -22.42 11.67 19.31
CA PHE A 143 -21.88 10.87 18.23
C PHE A 143 -20.39 11.16 18.11
N GLU A 144 -19.57 10.12 18.04
CA GLU A 144 -18.15 10.24 17.75
C GLU A 144 -17.67 9.01 16.97
N THR A 145 -16.97 9.25 15.86
CA THR A 145 -16.32 8.17 15.11
C THR A 145 -14.98 7.81 15.73
N ASN A 146 -14.80 6.54 16.07
CA ASN A 146 -13.59 6.12 16.78
C ASN A 146 -12.33 6.08 15.90
N GLU A 147 -12.41 5.53 14.68
CA GLU A 147 -11.21 5.24 13.89
C GLU A 147 -11.45 5.40 12.39
N ILE A 148 -10.57 6.20 11.76
CA ILE A 148 -10.46 6.38 10.31
C ILE A 148 -9.10 5.86 9.88
N ARG A 149 -9.09 5.03 8.85
CA ARG A 149 -7.89 4.48 8.24
C ARG A 149 -7.69 5.13 6.89
N THR A 150 -6.62 5.90 6.77
CA THR A 150 -6.13 6.40 5.49
C THR A 150 -4.83 5.67 5.16
N LEU A 151 -4.76 5.00 4.00
CA LEU A 151 -3.53 4.34 3.56
C LEU A 151 -2.86 5.15 2.45
N GLY A 152 -1.54 5.34 2.60
CA GLY A 152 -0.72 6.06 1.63
C GLY A 152 -1.05 7.54 1.55
N GLY A 153 -0.41 8.22 0.61
CA GLY A 153 -0.55 9.66 0.43
C GLY A 153 0.34 10.48 1.36
N LYS A 154 0.75 11.65 0.88
CA LYS A 154 1.54 12.61 1.65
C LYS A 154 0.63 13.64 2.34
N MET A 155 0.93 13.93 3.61
CA MET A 155 0.33 15.02 4.38
C MET A 155 0.73 16.41 3.82
N PRO A 156 -0.08 17.47 4.03
CA PRO A 156 -1.33 17.47 4.79
C PRO A 156 -2.52 16.94 3.99
N PHE A 157 -3.41 16.22 4.66
CA PHE A 157 -4.70 15.82 4.11
C PHE A 157 -5.77 16.88 4.35
N LYS A 158 -6.76 16.93 3.45
CA LYS A 158 -8.00 17.68 3.60
C LYS A 158 -9.18 16.74 3.42
N PHE A 159 -10.07 16.72 4.40
CA PHE A 159 -11.30 15.93 4.37
C PHE A 159 -12.49 16.81 3.99
N SER A 160 -13.36 16.28 3.13
CA SER A 160 -14.66 16.86 2.79
C SER A 160 -15.76 15.79 2.79
N ILE A 161 -17.01 16.21 2.94
CA ILE A 161 -18.16 15.31 3.01
C ILE A 161 -19.37 15.91 2.27
N GLU A 162 -20.01 15.12 1.41
CA GLU A 162 -21.19 15.51 0.65
C GLU A 162 -22.22 14.36 0.53
N PRO A 163 -23.53 14.61 0.69
CA PRO A 163 -24.15 15.87 1.11
C PRO A 163 -23.81 16.25 2.56
N ALA A 164 -24.26 17.42 3.00
CA ALA A 164 -24.10 17.85 4.39
C ALA A 164 -24.73 16.85 5.36
N LEU A 165 -24.11 16.70 6.53
CA LEU A 165 -24.59 15.82 7.60
C LEU A 165 -25.91 16.32 8.20
N LEU A 166 -26.58 15.43 8.94
CA LEU A 166 -27.76 15.76 9.74
C LEU A 166 -27.42 16.91 10.70
N GLU A 167 -28.40 17.79 10.93
CA GLU A 167 -28.26 18.97 11.80
C GLU A 167 -27.68 18.57 13.18
N GLY A 168 -26.59 19.21 13.57
CA GLY A 168 -25.88 18.94 14.84
C GLY A 168 -24.70 17.97 14.73
N LEU A 169 -24.57 17.24 13.61
CA LEU A 169 -23.37 16.46 13.28
C LEU A 169 -22.42 17.27 12.38
N HIS A 170 -21.12 17.16 12.62
CA HIS A 170 -20.09 17.83 11.85
C HIS A 170 -18.86 16.93 11.70
N MET A 171 -18.12 17.14 10.60
CA MET A 171 -16.85 16.44 10.35
C MET A 171 -15.69 17.41 10.57
N ASP A 172 -14.66 16.97 11.27
CA ASP A 172 -13.39 17.70 11.36
C ASP A 172 -12.63 17.57 10.02
N PRO A 173 -12.34 18.68 9.33
CA PRO A 173 -11.72 18.66 8.01
C PRO A 173 -10.25 18.22 8.01
N THR A 174 -9.63 18.08 9.18
CA THR A 174 -8.21 17.77 9.36
C THR A 174 -7.95 16.28 9.51
N ASN A 175 -8.82 15.59 10.26
CA ASN A 175 -8.68 14.17 10.58
C ASN A 175 -9.85 13.31 10.07
N GLY A 176 -10.92 13.94 9.55
CA GLY A 176 -12.10 13.28 9.03
C GLY A 176 -13.08 12.79 10.09
N THR A 177 -12.81 12.94 11.39
CA THR A 177 -13.70 12.40 12.44
C THR A 177 -15.05 13.11 12.41
N ILE A 178 -16.14 12.36 12.56
CA ILE A 178 -17.49 12.91 12.65
C ILE A 178 -17.92 12.94 14.11
N GLN A 179 -18.34 14.11 14.58
CA GLN A 179 -18.70 14.39 15.95
C GLN A 179 -19.99 15.22 16.05
N GLY A 180 -20.58 15.29 17.23
CA GLY A 180 -21.69 16.19 17.54
C GLY A 180 -22.90 15.49 18.14
N VAL A 181 -24.04 16.17 18.18
CA VAL A 181 -25.29 15.66 18.74
C VAL A 181 -26.40 16.00 17.78
N CYS A 182 -27.15 14.99 17.33
CA CYS A 182 -28.32 15.19 16.48
C CYS A 182 -29.59 15.05 17.31
N GLU A 183 -30.49 16.04 17.22
CA GLU A 183 -31.75 16.08 18.00
C GLU A 183 -32.95 15.52 17.23
N LYS A 184 -32.81 15.29 15.93
CA LYS A 184 -33.88 14.82 15.06
C LYS A 184 -33.51 13.48 14.46
N GLU A 185 -34.51 12.61 14.31
CA GLU A 185 -34.31 11.38 13.56
C GLU A 185 -34.01 11.68 12.08
N GLY A 186 -33.25 10.79 11.46
CA GLY A 186 -32.85 10.97 10.08
C GLY A 186 -31.85 9.93 9.61
N ALA A 187 -31.67 9.86 8.30
CA ALA A 187 -30.62 9.06 7.69
C ALA A 187 -29.94 9.85 6.57
N VAL A 188 -28.63 9.71 6.47
CA VAL A 188 -27.84 10.32 5.40
C VAL A 188 -26.81 9.32 4.89
N ASP A 189 -26.79 9.15 3.57
CA ASP A 189 -25.73 8.45 2.85
C ASP A 189 -24.78 9.51 2.30
N ALA A 190 -23.58 9.58 2.87
CA ALA A 190 -22.60 10.64 2.57
C ALA A 190 -21.32 10.06 1.98
N VAL A 191 -20.71 10.80 1.07
CA VAL A 191 -19.41 10.49 0.50
C VAL A 191 -18.36 11.34 1.19
N VAL A 192 -17.47 10.67 1.93
CA VAL A 192 -16.30 11.31 2.53
C VAL A 192 -15.14 11.21 1.56
N THR A 193 -14.49 12.34 1.31
CA THR A 193 -13.32 12.43 0.44
C THR A 193 -12.11 12.90 1.24
N VAL A 194 -10.99 12.19 1.11
CA VAL A 194 -9.69 12.67 1.58
C VAL A 194 -8.82 13.03 0.38
N SER A 195 -8.20 14.20 0.44
CA SER A 195 -7.43 14.76 -0.67
C SER A 195 -6.08 15.33 -0.23
N ASN A 196 -5.11 15.31 -1.15
CA ASN A 196 -3.88 16.09 -1.09
C ASN A 196 -3.58 16.71 -2.49
N GLU A 197 -2.43 17.37 -2.63
CA GLU A 197 -2.01 18.01 -3.90
C GLU A 197 -1.90 17.06 -5.10
N PHE A 198 -1.83 15.74 -4.87
CA PHE A 198 -1.64 14.72 -5.91
C PHE A 198 -2.94 13.98 -6.28
N GLY A 199 -4.03 14.21 -5.55
CA GLY A 199 -5.33 13.64 -5.84
C GLY A 199 -6.12 13.26 -4.58
N SER A 200 -7.16 12.45 -4.79
CA SER A 200 -8.09 12.06 -3.75
C SER A 200 -8.53 10.60 -3.85
N VAL A 201 -9.13 10.13 -2.76
CA VAL A 201 -9.91 8.90 -2.66
C VAL A 201 -11.16 9.21 -1.83
N SER A 202 -12.24 8.48 -2.09
CA SER A 202 -13.53 8.69 -1.42
C SER A 202 -14.12 7.37 -0.95
N VAL A 203 -14.93 7.43 0.11
CA VAL A 203 -15.69 6.31 0.67
C VAL A 203 -17.11 6.77 0.99
N THR A 204 -18.08 5.90 0.76
CA THR A 204 -19.46 6.13 1.17
C THR A 204 -19.67 5.61 2.59
N ILE A 205 -20.32 6.43 3.41
CA ILE A 205 -20.78 6.09 4.75
C ILE A 205 -22.29 6.27 4.83
N GLN A 206 -22.92 5.54 5.73
CA GLN A 206 -24.33 5.71 6.08
C GLN A 206 -24.43 6.04 7.56
N ILE A 207 -25.12 7.12 7.88
CA ILE A 207 -25.42 7.53 9.25
C ILE A 207 -26.92 7.49 9.44
N LYS A 208 -27.38 6.81 10.48
CA LYS A 208 -28.79 6.77 10.88
C LYS A 208 -28.95 7.18 12.34
N VAL A 209 -29.71 8.24 12.57
CA VAL A 209 -30.16 8.68 13.89
C VAL A 209 -31.60 8.21 14.07
N LYS A 210 -31.85 7.44 15.14
CA LYS A 210 -33.19 6.99 15.50
C LYS A 210 -33.74 7.82 16.65
N GLU A 211 -35.06 7.89 16.76
CA GLU A 211 -35.69 8.40 17.99
C GLU A 211 -35.16 7.68 19.23
N LYS A 212 -35.14 8.44 20.33
CA LYS A 212 -34.79 7.89 21.63
C LYS A 212 -35.85 6.86 22.01
N ALA A 213 -35.42 5.61 22.23
CA ALA A 213 -36.31 4.60 22.75
C ALA A 213 -36.60 4.94 24.21
N TYR A 214 -37.83 5.39 24.50
CA TYR A 214 -38.33 5.42 25.86
C TYR A 214 -38.64 3.98 26.26
N GLU A 215 -37.93 3.43 27.25
CA GLU A 215 -38.33 2.17 27.86
C GLU A 215 -39.66 2.42 28.59
N SER A 216 -40.77 1.87 28.10
CA SER A 216 -41.99 1.80 28.88
C SER A 216 -41.78 0.82 30.03
N GLY A 217 -41.33 1.33 31.18
CA GLY A 217 -41.27 0.57 32.42
C GLY A 217 -42.68 0.33 32.96
N PHE A 218 -43.15 -0.91 32.93
CA PHE A 218 -44.39 -1.30 33.62
C PHE A 218 -44.14 -1.32 35.13
N HIS A 219 -44.44 -0.22 35.83
CA HIS A 219 -44.31 -0.15 37.28
C HIS A 219 -45.65 -0.41 37.97
N ILE A 220 -45.71 -1.43 38.82
CA ILE A 220 -46.80 -1.62 39.78
C ILE A 220 -46.41 -0.87 41.05
N LYS A 221 -47.15 0.18 41.39
CA LYS A 221 -47.01 0.86 42.69
C LYS A 221 -48.07 0.30 43.63
N VAL A 222 -47.63 -0.39 44.68
CA VAL A 222 -48.50 -0.86 45.76
C VAL A 222 -48.44 0.16 46.89
N TYR A 223 -49.58 0.74 47.25
CA TYR A 223 -49.69 1.70 48.35
C TYR A 223 -49.87 0.97 49.68
N GLU A 224 -49.59 1.66 50.80
CA GLU A 224 -49.72 1.10 52.15
C GLU A 224 -51.14 0.63 52.49
N ASP A 225 -52.15 1.14 51.79
CA ASP A 225 -53.55 0.72 51.90
C ASP A 225 -53.91 -0.52 51.06
N GLY A 226 -52.93 -1.12 50.37
CA GLY A 226 -53.09 -2.28 49.51
C GLY A 226 -53.66 -1.97 48.12
N SER A 227 -53.88 -0.71 47.76
CA SER A 227 -54.28 -0.34 46.41
C SER A 227 -53.11 -0.48 45.42
N GLU A 228 -53.41 -0.93 44.20
CA GLU A 228 -52.46 -1.02 43.10
C GLU A 228 -52.73 0.09 42.08
N TYR A 229 -51.72 0.91 41.78
CA TYR A 229 -51.76 1.72 40.56
C TYR A 229 -51.08 0.96 39.41
N ARG A 230 -51.82 0.81 38.31
CA ARG A 230 -51.34 0.27 37.03
C ARG A 230 -51.43 1.36 35.98
N GLY A 231 -50.29 1.89 35.58
CA GLY A 231 -50.23 2.90 34.53
C GLY A 231 -48.83 2.97 33.92
N GLU A 232 -48.78 3.28 32.63
CA GLU A 232 -47.54 3.58 31.93
C GLU A 232 -47.16 5.03 32.23
N TRP A 233 -45.94 5.25 32.68
CA TRP A 233 -45.34 6.59 32.70
C TRP A 233 -44.33 6.68 31.57
N LEU A 234 -44.41 7.76 30.79
CA LEU A 234 -43.30 8.19 29.96
C LEU A 234 -42.35 8.97 30.89
N SER A 235 -41.14 8.46 31.09
CA SER A 235 -40.05 9.20 31.76
C SER A 235 -39.16 9.89 30.75
#